data_AF-A0A2E3ZA29-F1
#
_entry.id   AF-A0A2E3ZA29-F1
#
_cell.length_a   1.000
_cell.length_b   1.000
_cell.length_c   1.000
_cell.angle_alpha   90.00
_cell.angle_beta   90.00
_cell.angle_gamma   90.00
#
_symmetry.space_group_name_H-M   'P 1'
#
loop_
_entity.id
_entity.type
_entity.pdbx_description
1 polymer ?
#
loop_
_entity_poly.entity_id
_entity_poly.type
_entity_poly.pdbx_seq_one_letter_code
_entity_poly.pdbx_strand_id
1 'polypeptide(L)' 'MQTQKFSTLIGSGLLLLATLSATGCQMDVGGQTLPSPWWLTDDPQYYAPSSEFKLQREADALREQQANHISEPQP' A
#
# COMPACT_ATOMS: atom_id res chain seq x y z
N MET A 1 30.88 -44.02 -4.90
CA MET A 1 29.84 -43.63 -3.91
C MET A 1 30.20 -42.38 -3.09
N GLN A 2 31.48 -42.04 -2.88
CA GLN A 2 31.91 -40.85 -2.11
C GLN A 2 31.79 -39.53 -2.90
N THR A 3 32.09 -39.55 -4.20
CA THR A 3 32.01 -38.39 -5.12
C THR A 3 30.59 -37.87 -5.34
N GLN A 4 29.59 -38.75 -5.37
CA GLN A 4 28.18 -38.34 -5.50
C GLN A 4 27.71 -37.52 -4.29
N LYS A 5 28.11 -37.92 -3.08
CA LYS A 5 27.74 -37.23 -1.83
C LYS A 5 28.30 -35.80 -1.78
N PHE A 6 29.54 -35.61 -2.22
CA PHE A 6 30.15 -34.28 -2.31
C PHE A 6 29.43 -33.37 -3.31
N SER A 7 29.07 -33.91 -4.49
CA SER A 7 28.34 -33.13 -5.50
C SER A 7 26.95 -32.72 -5.01
N THR A 8 26.24 -33.60 -4.29
CA THR A 8 24.92 -33.27 -3.71
C THR A 8 25.04 -32.23 -2.59
N LEU A 9 26.09 -32.28 -1.76
CA LEU A 9 26.34 -31.29 -0.71
C LEU A 9 26.64 -29.90 -1.28
N ILE A 10 27.48 -29.82 -2.32
CA ILE A 10 27.80 -28.56 -2.99
C ILE A 10 26.56 -27.98 -3.69
N GLY A 11 25.80 -28.82 -4.40
CA GLY A 11 24.55 -28.40 -5.05
C GLY A 11 23.51 -27.88 -4.06
N SER A 12 23.34 -28.56 -2.93
CA SER A 12 22.45 -28.13 -1.84
C SER A 12 22.89 -26.80 -1.20
N GLY A 13 24.19 -26.64 -0.94
CA GLY A 13 24.73 -25.40 -0.38
C GLY A 13 24.55 -24.19 -1.29
N LEU A 14 24.78 -24.36 -2.60
CA LEU A 14 24.54 -23.31 -3.58
C LEU A 14 23.06 -22.94 -3.70
N LEU A 15 22.17 -23.95 -3.66
CA LEU A 15 20.72 -23.72 -3.69
C LEU A 15 20.25 -22.93 -2.46
N LEU A 16 20.73 -23.29 -1.26
CA LEU A 16 20.43 -22.56 -0.04
C LEU A 16 20.89 -21.10 -0.11
N LEU A 17 22.13 -20.87 -0.57
CA LEU A 17 22.67 -19.51 -0.71
C LEU A 17 21.85 -18.68 -1.71
N ALA A 18 21.43 -19.28 -2.83
CA ALA A 18 20.57 -18.62 -3.81
C ALA A 18 19.21 -18.24 -3.20
N THR A 19 18.58 -19.13 -2.43
CA THR A 19 17.29 -18.84 -1.78
C THR A 19 17.40 -17.72 -0.76
N LEU A 20 18.47 -17.68 0.04
CA LEU A 20 18.73 -16.61 1.02
C LEU A 20 18.92 -15.24 0.35
N SER A 21 19.54 -15.19 -0.83
CA SER A 21 19.69 -13.94 -1.60
C SER A 21 18.41 -13.49 -2.29
N ALA A 22 17.46 -14.40 -2.55
CA ALA A 22 16.17 -14.08 -3.15
C ALA A 22 15.12 -13.63 -2.11
N THR A 23 15.32 -13.97 -0.83
CA THR A 23 14.49 -13.51 0.28
C THR A 23 15.10 -12.26 0.92
N GLY A 24 14.33 -11.17 1.02
CA GLY A 24 14.81 -9.97 1.71
C GLY A 24 14.92 -10.20 3.23
N CYS A 25 15.98 -9.68 3.85
CA CYS A 25 16.01 -9.48 5.30
C CYS A 25 15.11 -8.28 5.62
N GLN A 26 14.07 -8.50 6.43
CA GLN A 26 13.19 -7.45 6.92
C GLN A 26 14.02 -6.27 7.47
N MET A 27 13.82 -5.07 6.92
CA MET A 27 14.61 -3.89 7.29
C MET A 27 13.99 -3.15 8.47
N ASP A 28 14.79 -2.98 9.53
CA ASP A 28 14.48 -2.14 10.68
C ASP A 28 15.28 -0.84 10.60
N VAL A 29 14.59 0.30 10.68
CA VAL A 29 15.21 1.63 10.70
C VAL A 29 14.65 2.40 11.88
N GLY A 30 15.51 2.78 12.82
CA GLY A 30 15.11 3.54 14.01
C GLY A 30 14.22 2.76 14.99
N GLY A 31 14.29 1.43 15.01
CA GLY A 31 13.45 0.59 15.87
C GLY A 31 12.04 0.34 15.32
N GLN A 32 11.80 0.65 14.04
CA GLN A 32 10.58 0.33 13.32
C GLN A 32 10.87 -0.48 12.06
N THR A 33 10.15 -1.59 11.92
CA THR A 33 10.10 -2.37 10.68
C THR A 33 9.36 -1.59 9.59
N LEU A 34 10.05 -1.32 8.48
CA LEU A 34 9.48 -0.56 7.37
C LEU A 34 8.45 -1.40 6.59
N PRO A 35 7.26 -0.84 6.25
CA PRO A 35 6.22 -1.55 5.49
C PRO A 35 6.61 -1.92 4.05
N SER A 36 7.53 -1.17 3.44
CA SER A 36 7.99 -1.38 2.07
C SER A 36 9.48 -1.06 1.92
N PRO A 37 10.19 -1.64 0.91
CA PRO A 37 11.61 -1.38 0.69
C PRO A 37 11.94 0.07 0.33
N TRP A 38 10.96 0.82 -0.20
CA TRP A 38 11.13 2.18 -0.71
C TRP A 38 10.55 3.24 0.22
N TRP A 39 10.16 2.86 1.45
CA TRP A 39 9.46 3.74 2.40
C TRP A 39 10.15 5.09 2.68
N LEU A 40 11.49 5.13 2.63
CA LEU A 40 12.26 6.36 2.86
C LEU A 40 12.31 7.31 1.66
N THR A 41 12.05 6.80 0.47
CA THR A 41 12.06 7.55 -0.80
C THR A 41 10.67 7.75 -1.39
N ASP A 42 9.68 7.08 -0.84
CA ASP A 42 8.30 7.22 -1.29
C ASP A 42 7.78 8.58 -0.85
N ASP A 43 7.15 9.29 -1.78
CA ASP A 43 6.53 10.56 -1.44
C ASP A 43 5.38 10.29 -0.45
N PRO A 44 5.16 11.16 0.54
CA PRO A 44 3.95 11.05 1.35
C PRO A 44 2.77 11.10 0.40
N GLN A 45 1.93 10.06 0.43
CA GLN A 45 0.73 9.99 -0.40
C GLN A 45 -0.26 11.07 0.08
N TYR A 46 -0.04 12.29 -0.40
CA TYR A 46 -0.80 13.47 -0.01
C TYR A 46 -2.17 13.38 -0.67
N TYR A 47 -3.17 13.02 0.13
CA TYR A 47 -4.56 13.21 -0.23
C TYR A 47 -4.93 14.62 0.18
N ALA A 48 -5.22 15.48 -0.81
CA ALA A 48 -5.75 16.80 -0.51
C ALA A 48 -6.96 16.65 0.43
N PRO A 49 -7.07 17.49 1.48
CA PRO A 49 -8.20 17.40 2.39
C PRO A 49 -9.47 17.51 1.55
N SER A 50 -10.28 16.45 1.56
CA SER A 50 -11.63 16.53 1.05
C SER A 50 -12.42 17.52 1.91
N SER A 51 -13.59 17.95 1.45
CA SER A 51 -14.53 18.65 2.33
C SER A 51 -14.67 17.91 3.67
N GLU A 52 -14.72 18.65 4.77
CA GLU A 52 -14.90 18.11 6.15
C GLU A 52 -16.08 17.14 6.23
N PHE A 53 -17.09 17.35 5.38
CA PHE A 53 -18.21 16.46 5.20
C PHE A 53 -17.98 15.48 4.03
N LYS A 54 -17.97 14.18 4.34
CA LYS A 54 -17.72 13.09 3.36
C LYS A 54 -18.74 13.04 2.20
N LEU A 55 -19.94 13.57 2.41
CA LEU A 55 -21.04 13.53 1.44
C LEU A 55 -21.39 14.93 0.90
N GLN A 56 -20.40 15.83 0.80
CA GLN A 56 -20.64 17.21 0.37
C GLN A 56 -21.37 17.31 -0.98
N ARG A 57 -21.00 16.45 -1.95
CA ARG A 57 -21.70 16.36 -3.24
C ARG A 57 -23.19 16.02 -3.11
N GLU A 58 -23.55 15.14 -2.19
CA GLU A 58 -24.94 14.76 -1.96
C GLU A 58 -25.70 15.87 -1.23
N ALA A 59 -25.06 16.51 -0.25
CA ALA A 59 -25.64 17.65 0.45
C ALA A 59 -25.89 18.84 -0.49
N ASP A 60 -24.98 19.10 -1.43
CA ASP A 60 -25.12 20.16 -2.42
C ASP A 60 -26.26 19.85 -3.41
N ALA A 61 -26.36 18.60 -3.89
CA ALA A 61 -27.48 18.17 -4.73
C ALA A 61 -28.84 18.31 -4.01
N LEU A 62 -28.92 17.97 -2.73
CA LEU A 62 -30.14 18.15 -1.93
C LEU A 62 -30.50 19.62 -1.73
N ARG A 63 -29.51 20.50 -1.53
CA ARG A 63 -29.74 21.96 -1.44
C ARG A 63 -30.27 22.53 -2.74
N GLU A 64 -29.72 22.11 -3.88
CA GLU A 64 -30.19 22.53 -5.21
C GLU A 64 -31.63 22.07 -5.45
N GLN A 65 -31.95 20.81 -5.14
CA GLN A 65 -33.32 20.30 -5.22
C GLN A 65 -34.29 21.07 -4.33
N GLN A 66 -33.90 21.36 -3.09
CA GLN A 66 -34.72 22.13 -2.16
C GLN A 66 -34.93 23.57 -2.65
N ALA A 67 -33.89 24.22 -3.20
CA ALA A 67 -34.01 25.55 -3.77
C ALA A 67 -34.98 25.58 -4.96
N ASN A 68 -34.93 24.57 -5.84
CA ASN A 68 -35.87 24.43 -6.95
C ASN A 68 -37.31 24.26 -6.46
N HIS A 69 -37.54 23.38 -5.48
CA HIS A 69 -38.86 23.17 -4.87
C HIS A 69 -39.43 24.46 -4.24
N ILE A 70 -38.60 25.26 -3.57
CA ILE A 70 -39.02 26.52 -2.94
C ILE A 70 -39.31 27.59 -4.00
N SER A 71 -38.60 27.58 -5.12
CA SER A 71 -38.78 28.54 -6.21
C SER A 71 -40.00 28.26 -7.09
N GLU A 72 -40.50 27.01 -7.12
CA GLU A 72 -41.77 26.70 -7.77
C GLU A 72 -42.96 27.24 -6.94
N PRO A 73 -43.91 27.96 -7.57
CA PRO A 73 -45.16 28.34 -6.93
C PRO A 73 -45.87 27.07 -6.43
N GLN A 74 -45.94 26.91 -5.11
CA GLN A 74 -46.72 25.83 -4.51
C GLN A 74 -48.20 26.10 -4.81
N PRO A 75 -48.96 25.13 -5.36
CA PRO A 75 -50.36 25.31 -5.74
C PRO A 75 -51.27 25.65 -4.55
#